data_AF-A0A7K0RFL8-F1
#
_entry.id   AF-A0A7K0RFL8-F1
#
_cell.length_a   1.000
_cell.length_b   1.000
_cell.length_c   1.000
_cell.angle_alpha   90.00
_cell.angle_beta   90.00
_cell.angle_gamma   90.00
#
_symmetry.space_group_name_H-M   'P 1'
#
loop_
_entity.id
_entity.type
_entity.pdbx_description
1 polymer ?
#
loop_
_entity_poly.entity_id
_entity_poly.type
_entity_poly.pdbx_seq_one_letter_code
_entity_poly.pdbx_strand_id
1 'polypeptide(L)'
;MSERSDTGEASAQRRSPLLVFVRLVLPVLIIIAGIALAAIGRSESAYEVGALLISAGLSVALLNLLYRVGVKGDSDRDREADARDYFERTGHWPSD
;
A
#
# COMPACT_ATOMS: atom_id res chain seq x y z
N MET A 1 -37.04 -17.91 -21.60
CA MET A 1 -35.97 -18.91 -21.84
C MET A 1 -34.99 -18.29 -22.83
N SER A 2 -33.87 -17.78 -22.31
CA SER A 2 -32.63 -17.29 -22.96
C SER A 2 -31.92 -16.48 -21.86
N GLU A 3 -31.22 -17.09 -20.90
CA GLU A 3 -29.93 -17.78 -20.97
C GLU A 3 -28.77 -16.86 -21.38
N ARG A 4 -28.02 -16.45 -20.35
CA ARG A 4 -26.59 -16.09 -20.33
C ARG A 4 -26.08 -15.00 -21.27
N SER A 5 -25.69 -13.88 -20.65
CA SER A 5 -24.36 -13.30 -20.83
C SER A 5 -23.93 -12.56 -19.57
N ASP A 6 -23.76 -13.30 -18.47
CA ASP A 6 -22.76 -12.93 -17.45
C ASP A 6 -21.39 -13.11 -18.11
N THR A 7 -20.97 -12.13 -18.90
CA THR A 7 -19.56 -12.00 -19.24
C THR A 7 -18.89 -11.45 -18.00
N GLY A 8 -18.32 -12.36 -17.23
CA GLY A 8 -17.41 -12.05 -16.14
C GLY A 8 -16.29 -11.15 -16.64
N GLU A 9 -16.48 -9.85 -16.46
CA GLU A 9 -15.39 -8.90 -16.44
C GLU A 9 -14.63 -9.17 -15.16
N ALA A 10 -13.77 -10.20 -15.20
CA ALA A 10 -12.64 -10.32 -14.33
C ALA A 10 -11.80 -9.06 -14.54
N SER A 11 -12.18 -8.01 -13.82
CA SER A 11 -11.51 -6.74 -13.72
C SER A 11 -10.19 -7.04 -13.04
N ALA A 12 -9.23 -7.50 -13.85
CA ALA A 12 -7.85 -7.64 -13.45
C ALA A 12 -7.45 -6.29 -12.85
N GLN A 13 -7.39 -6.25 -11.52
CA GLN A 13 -7.11 -5.07 -10.72
C GLN A 13 -5.81 -4.47 -11.26
N ARG A 14 -5.90 -3.51 -12.18
CA ARG A 14 -4.72 -2.89 -12.79
C ARG A 14 -3.97 -2.25 -11.65
N ARG A 15 -2.77 -2.76 -11.35
CA ARG A 15 -1.85 -2.08 -10.42
C ARG A 15 -1.62 -0.69 -11.01
N SER A 16 -2.24 0.33 -10.41
CA SER A 16 -2.13 1.70 -10.91
C SER A 16 -0.65 2.12 -10.81
N PRO A 17 0.04 2.41 -11.92
CA PRO A 17 1.46 2.76 -11.90
C PRO A 17 1.73 4.01 -11.04
N LEU A 18 0.74 4.91 -10.95
CA LEU A 18 0.73 6.06 -10.03
C LEU A 18 0.88 5.65 -8.56
N LEU A 19 0.19 4.59 -8.12
CA LEU A 19 0.28 4.13 -6.73
C LEU A 19 1.64 3.54 -6.41
N VAL A 20 2.27 2.84 -7.35
CA VAL A 20 3.64 2.34 -7.19
C VAL A 20 4.63 3.49 -7.12
N PHE A 21 4.46 4.51 -7.97
CA PHE A 21 5.31 5.68 -7.98
C PHE A 21 5.26 6.43 -6.64
N VAL A 22 4.06 6.78 -6.17
CA VAL A 22 3.88 7.55 -4.93
C VAL A 22 4.33 6.75 -3.70
N ARG A 23 4.12 5.43 -3.68
CA ARG A 23 4.39 4.62 -2.49
C ARG A 23 5.82 4.11 -2.38
N LEU A 24 6.50 3.92 -3.52
CA LEU A 24 7.82 3.28 -3.55
C LEU A 24 8.89 4.20 -4.17
N VAL A 25 8.61 4.79 -5.33
CA VAL A 25 9.62 5.55 -6.07
C VAL A 25 9.90 6.88 -5.36
N LEU A 26 8.86 7.62 -4.99
CA LEU A 26 9.00 8.91 -4.31
C LEU A 26 9.85 8.83 -3.02
N PRO A 27 9.55 7.97 -2.03
CA PRO A 27 10.36 7.90 -0.81
C PRO A 27 11.81 7.47 -1.08
N VAL A 28 12.02 6.54 -2.04
CA VAL A 28 13.37 6.13 -2.43
C VAL A 28 14.16 7.29 -3.04
N LEU A 29 13.54 8.09 -3.91
CA LEU A 29 14.19 9.27 -4.49
C LEU A 29 14.55 10.31 -3.44
N ILE A 30 13.69 10.54 -2.44
CA ILE A 30 13.98 11.47 -1.33
C ILE A 30 15.21 11.00 -0.54
N ILE A 31 15.29 9.70 -0.22
CA ILE A 31 16.44 9.12 0.50
C ILE A 31 17.72 9.26 -0.34
N ILE A 32 17.66 8.92 -1.63
CA ILE A 32 18.80 9.05 -2.56
C ILE A 32 19.26 10.51 -2.63
N ALA A 33 18.34 11.47 -2.70
CA ALA A 33 18.67 12.89 -2.71
C ALA A 33 19.38 13.31 -1.42
N GLY A 34 18.91 12.86 -0.25
CA GLY A 34 19.57 13.11 1.03
C GLY A 34 20.99 12.54 1.10
N ILE A 35 21.16 11.29 0.64
CA ILE A 35 22.47 10.63 0.55
C ILE A 35 23.40 11.40 -0.40
N ALA A 36 22.89 11.80 -1.57
CA ALA A 36 23.68 12.52 -2.57
C ALA A 36 24.14 13.89 -2.04
N LEU A 37 23.26 14.64 -1.37
CA LEU A 37 23.61 15.93 -0.77
C LEU A 37 24.68 15.79 0.30
N ALA A 38 24.54 14.82 1.20
CA ALA A 38 25.55 14.51 2.21
C ALA A 38 26.91 14.13 1.57
N ALA A 39 26.89 13.29 0.53
CA ALA A 39 28.10 12.77 -0.11
C ALA A 39 28.87 13.83 -0.94
N ILE A 40 28.13 14.73 -1.62
CA ILE A 40 28.69 15.76 -2.49
C ILE A 40 29.12 17.00 -1.67
N GLY A 41 28.26 17.46 -0.76
CA GLY A 41 28.50 18.70 0.00
C GLY A 41 29.65 18.58 1.00
N ARG A 42 29.78 17.42 1.67
CA ARG A 42 30.85 17.11 2.65
C ARG A 42 31.06 18.17 3.75
N SER A 43 30.03 18.96 4.04
CA SER A 43 29.99 19.93 5.14
C SER A 43 29.04 19.45 6.22
N GLU A 44 29.20 19.98 7.44
CA GLU A 44 28.27 19.72 8.55
C GLU A 44 26.81 20.03 8.16
N SER A 45 26.59 21.18 7.49
CA SER A 45 25.29 21.56 6.96
C SER A 45 24.74 20.58 5.92
N ALA A 46 25.60 20.00 5.06
CA ALA A 46 25.18 19.01 4.07
C ALA A 46 24.76 17.69 4.73
N TYR A 47 25.43 17.29 5.81
CA TYR A 47 25.05 16.13 6.60
C TYR A 47 23.72 16.34 7.33
N GLU A 48 23.50 17.52 7.90
CA GLU A 48 22.24 17.86 8.57
C GLU A 48 21.06 17.82 7.58
N VAL A 49 21.18 18.50 6.44
CA VAL A 49 20.16 18.48 5.38
C VAL A 49 19.95 17.06 4.83
N GLY A 50 21.03 16.30 4.64
CA GLY A 50 20.97 14.91 4.21
C GLY A 50 20.20 14.02 5.20
N ALA A 51 20.47 14.16 6.49
CA ALA A 51 19.79 13.41 7.55
C ALA A 51 18.30 13.75 7.62
N LEU A 52 17.94 15.02 7.44
CA LEU A 52 16.54 15.47 7.40
C LEU A 52 15.79 14.85 6.22
N LEU A 53 16.40 14.84 5.02
CA LEU A 53 15.80 14.23 3.84
C LEU A 53 15.66 12.72 3.98
N ILE A 54 16.69 12.03 4.47
CA ILE A 54 16.64 10.58 4.71
C ILE A 54 15.50 10.26 5.70
N SER A 55 15.40 11.03 6.79
CA SER A 55 14.34 10.87 7.79
C SER A 55 12.95 11.09 7.20
N ALA A 56 12.78 12.11 6.36
CA ALA A 56 11.53 12.38 5.66
C ALA A 56 11.14 11.23 4.72
N GLY A 57 12.08 10.74 3.91
CA GLY A 57 11.84 9.62 2.99
C GLY A 57 11.50 8.32 3.73
N LEU A 58 12.18 8.03 4.85
CA LEU A 58 11.87 6.90 5.72
C LEU A 58 10.48 7.02 6.36
N SER A 59 10.10 8.22 6.79
CA SER A 59 8.78 8.48 7.38
C SER A 59 7.67 8.23 6.36
N VAL A 60 7.84 8.71 5.12
CA VAL A 60 6.90 8.44 4.02
C VAL A 60 6.84 6.95 3.70
N ALA A 61 7.99 6.26 3.62
CA ALA A 61 8.04 4.82 3.38
C ALA A 61 7.31 4.04 4.49
N LEU A 62 7.50 4.43 5.75
CA LEU A 62 6.84 3.82 6.91
C LEU A 62 5.32 4.04 6.87
N LEU A 63 4.86 5.26 6.58
CA LEU A 63 3.44 5.55 6.45
C LEU A 63 2.79 4.73 5.32
N ASN A 64 3.48 4.60 4.18
CA ASN A 64 3.02 3.74 3.08
C ASN A 64 2.97 2.26 3.47
N LEU A 65 3.93 1.79 4.28
CA LEU A 65 3.94 0.43 4.82
C LEU A 65 2.75 0.21 5.77
N LEU A 66 2.52 1.12 6.71
CA LEU A 66 1.42 1.03 7.66
C LEU A 66 0.07 1.05 6.96
N TYR A 67 -0.11 1.93 5.96
CA TYR A 67 -1.31 1.96 5.14
C TYR A 67 -1.53 0.62 4.42
N ARG A 68 -0.47 0.04 3.84
CA ARG A 68 -0.56 -1.25 3.15
C ARG A 68 -0.98 -2.38 4.10
N VAL A 69 -0.43 -2.41 5.31
CA VAL A 69 -0.79 -3.41 6.32
C VAL A 69 -2.23 -3.20 6.81
N GLY A 70 -2.63 -1.94 7.08
CA GLY A 70 -3.98 -1.60 7.51
C GLY A 70 -5.06 -1.96 6.49
N VAL A 71 -4.85 -1.64 5.22
CA VAL A 71 -5.79 -1.99 4.13
C VAL A 71 -5.88 -3.50 3.92
N LYS A 72 -4.78 -4.24 4.09
CA LYS A 72 -4.82 -5.70 3.99
C LYS A 72 -5.75 -6.30 5.06
N GLY A 73 -5.73 -5.75 6.28
CA GLY A 73 -6.61 -6.19 7.37
C GLY A 73 -8.09 -5.87 7.14
N ASP A 74 -8.42 -4.87 6.32
CA ASP A 74 -9.81 -4.58 5.96
C ASP A 74 -10.44 -5.73 5.17
N SER A 75 -9.70 -6.32 4.24
CA SER A 75 -10.18 -7.49 3.48
C SER A 75 -10.40 -8.74 4.35
N ASP A 76 -9.69 -8.86 5.47
CA ASP A 76 -9.89 -9.93 6.44
C ASP A 76 -11.17 -9.66 7.25
N ARG A 77 -11.42 -8.39 7.61
CA ARG A 77 -12.65 -7.97 8.30
C ARG A 77 -13.90 -8.11 7.44
N ASP A 78 -13.82 -7.78 6.15
CA ASP A 78 -14.93 -7.95 5.21
C ASP A 78 -15.29 -9.44 5.07
N ARG A 79 -14.29 -10.32 4.95
CA ARG A 79 -14.50 -11.76 4.94
C ARG A 79 -15.18 -12.28 6.21
N GLU A 80 -14.79 -11.73 7.38
CA GLU A 80 -15.43 -12.10 8.64
C GLU A 80 -16.89 -11.59 8.71
N ALA A 81 -17.16 -10.39 8.22
CA ALA A 81 -18.51 -9.83 8.14
C ALA A 81 -19.41 -10.67 7.22
N ASP A 82 -18.93 -11.01 6.03
CA ASP A 82 -19.64 -11.88 5.08
C ASP A 82 -19.94 -13.26 5.68
N ALA A 83 -18.99 -13.82 6.45
CA ALA A 83 -19.17 -15.10 7.11
C ALA A 83 -20.23 -15.04 8.22
N ARG A 84 -20.32 -13.93 8.95
CA ARG A 84 -21.37 -13.69 9.95
C ARG A 84 -22.74 -13.56 9.29
N ASP A 85 -22.85 -12.78 8.22
CA ASP A 85 -24.11 -12.64 7.45
C ASP A 85 -24.58 -13.98 6.88
N TYR A 86 -23.65 -14.81 6.42
CA TYR A 86 -23.96 -16.18 5.98
C TYR A 86 -24.47 -17.05 7.13
N PHE A 87 -23.82 -17.00 8.30
CA PHE A 87 -24.22 -17.75 9.47
C PHE A 87 -25.61 -17.34 9.97
N GLU A 88 -25.90 -16.04 10.03
CA GLU A 88 -27.22 -15.53 10.43
C GLU A 88 -28.33 -16.02 9.50
N ARG A 89 -28.05 -16.10 8.19
CA ARG A 89 -29.01 -16.56 7.18
C ARG A 89 -29.21 -18.07 7.15
N THR A 90 -28.15 -18.85 7.39
CA THR A 90 -28.16 -20.31 7.11
C THR A 90 -28.06 -21.16 8.37
N GLY A 91 -27.70 -20.58 9.51
CA GLY A 91 -27.41 -21.29 10.76
C GLY A 91 -26.12 -22.11 10.73
N HIS A 92 -25.34 -22.06 9.64
CA HIS A 92 -24.12 -22.83 9.46
C HIS A 92 -22.97 -21.87 9.11
N TRP A 93 -21.78 -22.14 9.61
CA TRP A 93 -20.61 -21.36 9.25
C TRP A 93 -20.20 -21.71 7.81
N PRO A 94 -19.77 -20.74 6.98
CA PRO A 94 -19.25 -21.06 5.65
C PRO A 94 -17.99 -21.92 5.83
N SER A 95 -18.02 -23.12 5.25
CA SER A 95 -16.85 -23.99 5.18
C SER A 95 -15.91 -23.43 4.11
N ASP A 96 -14.61 -23.37 4.39
CA ASP A 96 -13.58 -22.90 3.46
C ASP A 96 -13.66 -23.55 2.06
#